data_AF-A0A6G4ANS0-F1
#
_entry.id   AF-A0A6G4ANS0-F1
#
_cell.length_a   1.000
_cell.length_b   1.000
_cell.length_c   1.000
_cell.angle_alpha   90.00
_cell.angle_beta   90.00
_cell.angle_gamma   90.00
#
_symmetry.space_group_name_H-M   'P 1'
#
loop_
_entity.id
_entity.type
_entity.pdbx_description
1 polymer ?
#
loop_
_entity_poly.entity_id
_entity_poly.type
_entity_poly.pdbx_seq_one_letter_code
_entity_poly.pdbx_strand_id
1 'polypeptide(L)' 'MAITKKDVEAAIAQYDRTIEQANLERAQFIARAADDMPQKDIIEATGYSRETVRRLTREGQEALARTATEPADPGSST' A
#
# COMPACT_ATOMS: atom_id res chain seq x y z
N MET A 1 -20.58 29.31 -1.82
CA MET A 1 -19.83 28.76 -2.98
C MET A 1 -20.62 27.59 -3.54
N ALA A 2 -20.84 27.55 -4.86
CA ALA A 2 -21.46 26.40 -5.49
C ALA A 2 -20.39 25.33 -5.78
N ILE A 3 -20.63 24.09 -5.38
CA ILE A 3 -19.76 22.95 -5.74
C ILE A 3 -19.95 22.67 -7.22
N THR A 4 -18.85 22.60 -7.97
CA THR A 4 -18.85 22.32 -9.40
C THR A 4 -18.62 20.84 -9.68
N LYS A 5 -18.93 20.39 -10.89
CA LYS A 5 -18.58 19.04 -11.38
C LYS A 5 -17.08 18.74 -11.23
N LYS A 6 -16.23 19.74 -11.50
CA LYS A 6 -14.77 19.63 -11.37
C LYS A 6 -14.34 19.39 -9.92
N ASP A 7 -15.01 20.01 -8.96
CA ASP A 7 -14.71 19.81 -7.53
C ASP A 7 -15.05 18.38 -7.09
N VAL A 8 -16.16 17.83 -7.58
CA VAL A 8 -16.55 16.43 -7.32
C VAL A 8 -15.56 15.45 -7.95
N GLU A 9 -15.16 15.67 -9.21
CA GLU A 9 -14.17 14.83 -9.89
C GLU A 9 -12.81 14.86 -9.17
N ALA A 10 -12.38 16.04 -8.70
CA ALA A 10 -11.14 16.17 -7.92
C ALA A 10 -11.22 15.42 -6.57
N ALA A 11 -12.36 15.50 -5.88
CA ALA A 11 -12.58 14.78 -4.63
C ALA A 11 -12.55 13.26 -4.82
N ILE A 12 -13.17 12.74 -5.87
CA ILE A 12 -13.13 11.31 -6.21
C ILE A 12 -11.68 10.88 -6.50
N ALA A 13 -10.96 11.63 -7.35
CA ALA A 13 -9.57 11.31 -7.67
C ALA A 13 -8.64 11.38 -6.45
N GLN A 14 -8.93 12.23 -5.46
CA GLN A 14 -8.20 12.26 -4.20
C GLN A 14 -8.54 11.06 -3.31
N TYR A 15 -9.82 10.71 -3.22
CA TYR A 15 -10.28 9.54 -2.48
C TYR A 15 -9.64 8.26 -3.03
N ASP A 16 -9.70 8.05 -4.34
CA ASP A 16 -9.14 6.85 -4.98
C ASP A 16 -7.64 6.72 -4.72
N ARG A 17 -6.87 7.81 -4.88
CA ARG A 17 -5.44 7.84 -4.54
C ARG A 17 -5.17 7.51 -3.08
N THR A 18 -6.02 7.98 -2.17
CA THR A 18 -5.88 7.70 -0.73
C THR A 18 -6.11 6.23 -0.43
N ILE A 19 -7.12 5.62 -1.07
CA ILE A 19 -7.41 4.19 -0.94
C ILE A 19 -6.27 3.34 -1.53
N GLU A 20 -5.75 3.72 -2.69
CA GLU A 20 -4.59 3.04 -3.31
C GLU A 20 -3.37 3.09 -2.40
N GLN A 21 -3.06 4.25 -1.83
CA GLN A 21 -1.94 4.41 -0.90
C GLN A 21 -2.11 3.55 0.36
N ALA A 22 -3.31 3.57 0.98
CA ALA A 22 -3.59 2.74 2.14
C ALA A 22 -3.51 1.25 1.84
N ASN A 23 -3.93 0.83 0.64
CA ASN A 23 -3.82 -0.55 0.19
C ASN A 23 -2.35 -0.97 0.00
N LEU A 24 -1.52 -0.09 -0.54
CA LEU A 24 -0.09 -0.30 -0.71
C LEU A 24 0.62 -0.44 0.64
N GLU A 25 0.36 0.50 1.57
CA GLU A 25 0.91 0.46 2.93
C GLU A 25 0.54 -0.82 3.67
N ARG A 26 -0.73 -1.24 3.54
CA ARG A 26 -1.19 -2.51 4.11
C ARG A 26 -0.43 -3.70 3.51
N ALA A 27 -0.23 -3.74 2.19
CA ALA A 27 0.51 -4.82 1.56
C ALA A 27 1.96 -4.87 2.04
N GLN A 28 2.63 -3.70 2.10
CA GLN A 28 4.00 -3.59 2.62
C GLN A 28 4.11 -4.02 4.09
N PHE A 29 3.12 -3.65 4.93
CA PHE A 29 3.07 -4.09 6.32
C PHE A 29 2.99 -5.62 6.44
N ILE A 30 2.09 -6.25 5.68
CA ILE A 30 1.95 -7.71 5.67
C ILE A 30 3.20 -8.40 5.12
N ALA A 31 3.87 -7.81 4.13
CA ALA A 31 5.14 -8.32 3.60
C ALA A 31 6.24 -8.29 4.66
N ARG A 32 6.42 -7.16 5.37
CA ARG A 32 7.41 -7.06 6.46
C ARG A 32 7.09 -8.02 7.60
N ALA A 33 5.82 -8.14 7.99
CA ALA A 33 5.42 -9.10 9.01
C ALA A 33 5.75 -10.55 8.61
N ALA A 34 5.70 -10.88 7.32
CA ALA A 34 6.02 -12.21 6.81
C ALA A 34 7.52 -12.56 6.88
N ASP A 35 8.40 -11.59 7.06
CA ASP A 35 9.83 -11.83 7.25
C ASP A 35 10.11 -12.42 8.64
N ASP A 36 9.31 -12.04 9.65
CA ASP A 36 9.50 -12.42 11.06
C ASP A 36 8.43 -13.38 11.60
N MET A 37 7.26 -13.46 10.96
CA MET A 37 6.10 -14.22 11.44
C MET A 37 5.65 -15.30 10.44
N PRO A 38 5.36 -16.52 10.91
CA PRO A 38 4.70 -17.53 10.10
C PRO A 38 3.34 -17.04 9.58
N GLN A 39 2.99 -17.42 8.34
CA GLN A 39 1.71 -17.06 7.71
C GLN A 39 0.48 -17.39 8.57
N LYS A 40 0.51 -18.47 9.36
CA LYS A 40 -0.61 -18.82 10.26
C LYS A 40 -0.88 -17.74 11.32
N ASP A 41 0.17 -17.12 11.84
CA ASP A 41 0.08 -16.15 12.93
C ASP A 41 -0.37 -14.79 12.37
N ILE A 42 0.03 -14.47 11.14
CA ILE A 42 -0.47 -13.28 10.41
C ILE A 42 -1.97 -13.42 10.11
N ILE A 43 -2.42 -14.62 9.69
CA ILE A 43 -3.84 -14.91 9.47
C ILE A 43 -4.63 -14.71 10.77
N GLU A 44 -4.14 -15.24 11.89
CA GLU A 44 -4.78 -15.10 13.20
C GLU A 44 -4.84 -13.65 13.67
N ALA A 45 -3.76 -12.88 13.51
CA ALA A 45 -3.68 -11.49 13.94
C ALA A 45 -4.56 -10.54 13.09
N THR A 46 -4.73 -10.83 11.80
CA THR A 46 -5.42 -9.92 10.86
C THR A 46 -6.85 -10.32 10.55
N GLY A 47 -7.21 -11.59 10.78
CA GLY A 47 -8.49 -12.17 10.36
C GLY A 47 -8.61 -12.38 8.84
N TYR A 48 -7.55 -12.15 8.07
CA TYR A 48 -7.58 -12.35 6.62
C TYR A 48 -7.53 -13.81 6.22
N SER A 49 -8.14 -14.13 5.07
CA SER A 49 -8.01 -15.46 4.48
C SER A 49 -6.56 -15.76 4.11
N ARG A 50 -6.20 -17.05 4.09
CA ARG A 50 -4.87 -17.50 3.64
C ARG A 50 -4.51 -16.96 2.26
N GLU A 51 -5.46 -16.96 1.33
CA GLU A 51 -5.28 -16.42 -0.01
C GLU A 51 -4.98 -14.91 0.02
N THR A 52 -5.72 -14.16 0.84
CA THR A 52 -5.51 -12.72 0.99
C THR A 52 -4.13 -12.42 1.56
N VAL A 53 -3.70 -13.13 2.61
CA VAL A 53 -2.35 -12.95 3.19
C VAL A 53 -1.29 -13.27 2.15
N ARG A 54 -1.41 -14.39 1.42
CA ARG A 54 -0.45 -14.73 0.34
C ARG A 54 -0.36 -13.63 -0.73
N ARG A 55 -1.51 -13.13 -1.16
CA ARG A 55 -1.59 -12.07 -2.18
C ARG A 55 -0.94 -10.79 -1.68
N LEU A 56 -1.28 -10.33 -0.46
CA LEU A 56 -0.74 -9.11 0.13
C LEU A 56 0.76 -9.21 0.42
N THR A 57 1.26 -10.37 0.87
CA THR A 57 2.71 -10.60 1.04
C THR A 57 3.44 -10.40 -0.30
N ARG A 58 2.95 -11.00 -1.38
CA ARG A 58 3.57 -10.86 -2.71
C ARG A 58 3.51 -9.41 -3.21
N GLU A 59 2.33 -8.79 -3.19
CA GLU A 59 2.15 -7.39 -3.60
C GLU A 59 3.04 -6.43 -2.80
N GLY A 60 3.16 -6.66 -1.49
CA GLY A 60 4.01 -5.87 -0.61
C GLY A 60 5.50 -6.07 -0.88
N GLN A 61 5.95 -7.30 -1.14
CA GLN A 61 7.35 -7.58 -1.51
C GLN A 61 7.72 -6.91 -2.84
N GLU A 62 6.84 -6.98 -3.84
CA GLU A 62 7.02 -6.29 -5.13
C GLU A 62 7.04 -4.76 -4.96
N ALA A 63 6.22 -4.21 -4.06
CA ALA A 63 6.22 -2.79 -3.74
C ALA A 63 7.53 -2.35 -3.06
N LEU A 64 8.00 -3.10 -2.06
CA LEU A 64 9.25 -2.83 -1.35
C LEU A 64 10.46 -2.92 -2.29
N ALA A 65 10.48 -3.92 -3.17
CA ALA A 65 11.54 -4.09 -4.17
C ALA A 65 11.60 -2.88 -5.13
N ARG A 66 10.45 -2.39 -5.61
CA ARG A 66 10.40 -1.20 -6.47
C ARG A 66 10.99 0.03 -5.78
N THR A 67 10.61 0.30 -4.53
CA THR A 67 11.14 1.44 -3.76
C THR A 67 12.63 1.32 -3.42
N ALA A 68 13.18 0.11 -3.34
CA ALA A 68 14.60 -0.11 -3.10
C ALA A 68 15.46 0.07 -4.37
N THR A 69 14.85 -0.02 -5.55
CA THR A 69 15.54 0.05 -6.85
C THR A 69 15.47 1.44 -7.48
N GLU A 70 14.52 2.29 -7.08
CA GLU A 70 14.51 3.70 -7.45
C GLU A 70 15.53 4.47 -6.59
N PRO A 71 16.61 5.02 -7.16
CA PRO A 71 17.50 5.89 -6.41
C PRO A 71 16.70 7.10 -5.94
N ALA A 72 16.78 7.42 -4.64
CA ALA A 72 16.37 8.72 -4.13
C ALA A 72 17.06 9.79 -4.99
N ASP A 73 16.27 10.59 -5.71
CA ASP A 73 16.77 11.71 -6.49
C ASP A 73 17.65 12.58 -5.58
N PRO A 74 18.98 12.69 -5.83
CA PRO A 74 19.85 13.54 -5.03
C PRO A 74 19.65 15.04 -5.31
N GLY A 75 18.61 15.43 -6.05
CA GLY A 75 18.38 16.78 -6.55
C GLY A 75 17.60 17.76 -5.67
N SER A 76 17.26 17.45 -4.40
CA SER A 76 16.63 18.46 -3.51
C SER A 76 17.62 19.00 -2.48
N SER A 77 18.59 19.75 -3.00
CA SER A 77 19.36 20.73 -2.22
C SER A 77 19.70 21.88 -3.16
N THR A 78 18.79 22.86 -3.25
CA THR A 78 19.15 24.26 -3.53
C THR A 78 18.02 25.19 -3.09
#